data_AF-A0A151U5X8-F1
#
_entry.id   AF-A0A151U5X8-F1
#
_cell.length_a   1.000
_cell.length_b   1.000
_cell.length_c   1.000
_cell.angle_alpha   90.00
_cell.angle_beta   90.00
_cell.angle_gamma   90.00
#
_symmetry.space_group_name_H-M   'P 1'
#
loop_
_entity.id
_entity.type
_entity.pdbx_description
1 polymer ?
#
loop_
_entity_poly.entity_id
_entity_poly.type
_entity_poly.pdbx_seq_one_letter_code
_entity_poly.pdbx_strand_id
1 'polypeptide(L)'
;MGVSSSLVSLSLKDLLQGTEENRTSSYLWSKVLAAQAKKGTKRGVRRPRRILMKRRGASRRGSNGIRRRVRTLKSLVPNSDSLGLDGLFRETASYILSLQTRVKVMQVMVKVLTGSDEE
;
A
#
# COMPACT_ATOMS: atom_id res chain seq x y z
N MET A 1 0.98 -61.56 16.45
CA MET A 1 1.91 -62.37 15.63
C MET A 1 3.32 -61.86 15.91
N GLY A 2 4.25 -62.75 16.30
CA GLY A 2 5.67 -62.44 16.59
C GLY A 2 5.91 -62.08 18.05
N VAL A 3 6.07 -63.01 19.01
CA VAL A 3 7.17 -63.97 19.29
C VAL A 3 8.59 -63.39 19.40
N SER A 4 9.25 -63.91 20.44
CA SER A 4 10.69 -64.17 20.55
C SER A 4 11.54 -63.15 21.29
N SER A 5 11.61 -63.36 22.61
CA SER A 5 12.80 -63.88 23.29
C SER A 5 14.14 -63.72 22.55
N SER A 6 15.10 -63.04 23.18
CA SER A 6 16.39 -63.69 23.44
C SER A 6 17.03 -63.12 24.70
N LEU A 7 17.49 -64.05 25.52
CA LEU A 7 18.16 -63.88 26.78
C LEU A 7 19.63 -63.53 26.52
N VAL A 8 20.13 -62.58 27.31
CA VAL A 8 21.41 -62.60 28.03
C VAL A 8 22.67 -63.06 27.27
N SER A 9 23.62 -62.14 27.10
CA SER A 9 25.01 -62.44 27.46
C SER A 9 25.57 -61.29 28.30
N LEU A 10 25.58 -61.48 29.61
CA LEU A 10 26.32 -60.63 30.54
C LEU A 10 27.79 -61.03 30.46
N SER A 11 28.63 -60.12 29.98
CA SER A 11 30.07 -60.34 29.85
C SER A 11 30.79 -59.80 31.08
N LEU A 12 31.39 -60.72 31.85
CA LEU A 12 32.73 -60.70 32.47
C LEU A 12 33.29 -59.36 33.04
N LYS A 13 32.44 -58.43 33.47
CA LYS A 13 32.83 -57.14 34.07
C LYS A 13 32.45 -57.02 35.55
N ASP A 14 31.74 -58.00 36.10
CA ASP A 14 31.30 -58.03 37.51
C ASP A 14 32.40 -58.43 38.51
N LEU A 15 33.67 -58.21 38.18
CA LEU A 15 34.78 -58.60 39.06
C LEU A 15 35.82 -57.50 39.28
N LEU A 16 35.43 -56.23 39.45
CA LEU A 16 36.34 -55.30 40.15
C LEU A 16 35.60 -54.11 40.76
N GLN A 17 35.59 -54.14 42.10
CA GLN A 17 35.87 -52.99 42.96
C GLN A 17 34.81 -51.88 43.02
N GLY A 18 33.92 -52.00 44.02
CA GLY A 18 33.88 -51.11 45.20
C GLY A 18 33.67 -49.60 45.04
N THR A 19 32.93 -49.05 46.02
CA THR A 19 32.88 -47.63 46.47
C THR A 19 31.76 -46.73 45.90
N GLU A 20 30.54 -47.00 46.37
CA GLU A 20 29.70 -46.11 47.20
C GLU A 20 29.76 -44.58 46.97
N GLU A 21 28.64 -44.06 46.46
CA GLU A 21 27.93 -42.86 46.94
C GLU A 21 28.66 -41.51 47.10
N ASN A 22 29.16 -40.90 46.01
CA ASN A 22 29.45 -39.45 46.04
C ASN A 22 29.35 -38.73 44.68
N ARG A 23 28.41 -39.15 43.83
CA ARG A 23 28.18 -38.57 42.49
C ARG A 23 27.01 -37.58 42.39
N THR A 24 26.23 -37.40 43.44
CA THR A 24 24.91 -36.76 43.30
C THR A 24 24.85 -35.31 43.78
N SER A 25 25.64 -34.92 44.79
CA SER A 25 25.53 -33.58 45.39
C SER A 25 26.18 -32.47 44.54
N SER A 26 27.39 -32.69 44.01
CA SER A 26 28.16 -31.68 43.26
C SER A 26 27.55 -31.30 41.90
N TYR A 27 26.87 -32.24 41.23
CA TYR A 27 26.15 -32.00 39.96
C TYR A 27 24.89 -31.15 40.17
N LEU A 28 24.20 -31.31 41.31
CA LEU A 28 22.97 -30.59 41.62
C LEU A 28 23.23 -29.10 41.90
N TRP A 29 24.30 -28.77 42.64
CA TRP A 29 24.71 -27.38 42.86
C TRP A 29 25.18 -26.67 41.57
N SER A 30 25.81 -27.41 40.66
CA SER A 30 26.24 -26.90 39.35
C SER A 30 25.05 -26.48 38.46
N LYS A 31 23.93 -27.19 38.54
CA LYS A 31 22.69 -26.83 37.83
C LYS A 31 22.00 -25.59 38.40
N VAL A 32 22.04 -25.39 39.73
CA VAL A 32 21.45 -24.20 40.38
C VAL A 32 22.22 -22.93 40.01
N LEU A 33 23.56 -22.96 40.03
CA LEU A 33 24.39 -21.83 39.57
C LEU A 33 24.15 -21.52 38.07
N ALA A 34 24.04 -22.55 37.22
CA ALA A 34 23.76 -22.38 35.79
C ALA A 34 22.35 -21.83 35.51
N ALA A 35 21.37 -22.11 36.37
CA ALA A 35 20.01 -21.60 36.25
C ALA A 35 19.89 -20.11 36.65
N GLN A 36 20.71 -19.64 37.59
CA GLN A 36 20.76 -18.24 38.00
C GLN A 36 21.40 -17.32 36.93
N ALA A 37 22.29 -17.86 36.10
CA ALA A 37 22.95 -17.14 35.01
C ALA A 37 22.09 -16.94 33.74
N LYS A 38 20.87 -17.51 33.68
CA LYS A 38 19.97 -17.46 32.50
C LYS A 38 18.63 -16.75 32.75
N LYS A 39 18.55 -15.83 33.71
CA LYS A 39 17.48 -14.81 33.71
C LYS A 39 17.84 -13.71 32.72
N GLY A 40 17.42 -13.91 31.47
CA GLY A 40 17.71 -13.05 30.34
C GLY A 40 17.38 -11.58 30.57
N THR A 41 18.42 -10.75 30.52
CA THR A 41 18.35 -9.37 30.04
C THR A 41 17.95 -9.38 28.56
N LYS A 42 16.65 -9.50 28.30
CA LYS A 42 16.04 -9.04 27.05
C LYS A 42 14.91 -8.10 27.39
N ARG A 43 15.27 -6.94 27.96
CA ARG A 43 14.50 -5.71 27.77
C ARG A 43 14.63 -5.33 26.29
N GLY A 44 13.95 -6.09 25.43
CA GLY A 44 13.68 -5.68 24.07
C GLY A 44 12.76 -4.49 24.17
N VAL A 45 13.37 -3.30 24.19
CA VAL A 45 12.70 -2.01 24.05
C VAL A 45 11.59 -2.18 23.03
N ARG A 46 10.34 -1.94 23.45
CA ARG A 46 9.20 -1.74 22.56
C ARG A 46 9.66 -0.79 21.46
N ARG A 47 10.03 -1.30 20.29
CA ARG A 47 10.17 -0.46 19.12
C ARG A 47 8.73 -0.19 18.69
N PRO A 48 8.16 1.01 18.88
CA PRO A 48 6.91 1.31 18.23
C PRO A 48 7.17 1.09 16.75
N ARG A 49 6.35 0.25 16.11
CA ARG A 49 6.32 0.16 14.65
C ARG A 49 6.21 1.61 14.19
N ARG A 50 7.28 2.17 13.62
CA ARG A 50 7.14 3.42 12.86
C ARG A 50 6.22 3.03 11.74
N ILE A 51 4.94 3.37 11.89
CA ILE A 51 4.03 3.45 10.77
C ILE A 51 4.72 4.46 9.88
N LEU A 52 5.46 3.97 8.89
CA LEU A 52 5.89 4.80 7.78
C LEU A 52 4.58 5.31 7.23
N MET A 53 4.23 6.56 7.58
CA MET A 53 3.15 7.28 6.95
C MET A 53 3.50 7.24 5.47
N LYS A 54 2.87 6.33 4.74
CA LYS A 54 2.92 6.31 3.29
C LYS A 54 2.37 7.68 2.92
N ARG A 55 3.24 8.64 2.65
CA ARG A 55 2.85 9.95 2.13
C ARG A 55 2.03 9.59 0.91
N ARG A 56 0.70 9.69 1.02
CA ARG A 56 -0.20 9.55 -0.13
C ARG A 56 0.35 10.58 -1.10
N GLY A 57 0.95 10.10 -2.19
CA GLY A 57 1.67 10.93 -3.14
C GLY A 57 0.76 12.04 -3.63
N ALA A 58 0.86 13.20 -2.99
CA ALA A 58 0.12 14.40 -3.32
C ALA A 58 0.67 15.04 -4.62
N SER A 59 1.62 14.39 -5.28
CA SER A 59 2.31 14.89 -6.47
C SER A 59 1.61 14.58 -7.79
N ARG A 60 0.57 13.75 -7.83
CA ARG A 60 -0.17 13.46 -9.09
C ARG A 60 -1.32 14.43 -9.38
N ARG A 61 -1.53 15.45 -8.54
CA ARG A 61 -2.67 16.38 -8.69
C ARG A 61 -2.47 17.42 -9.81
N GLY A 62 -1.23 17.82 -10.10
CA GLY A 62 -0.93 18.85 -11.11
C GLY A 62 -1.17 18.38 -12.55
N SER A 63 -0.60 17.23 -12.94
CA SER A 63 -0.73 16.71 -14.32
C SER A 63 -2.16 16.25 -14.67
N ASN A 64 -2.92 15.80 -13.68
CA ASN A 64 -4.33 15.44 -13.88
C ASN A 64 -5.24 16.64 -14.16
N GLY A 65 -4.85 17.86 -13.76
CA GLY A 65 -5.68 19.05 -13.97
C GLY A 65 -5.85 19.38 -15.45
N ILE A 66 -4.74 19.42 -16.19
CA ILE A 66 -4.75 19.72 -17.63
C ILE A 66 -5.52 18.64 -18.39
N ARG A 67 -5.25 17.36 -18.10
CA ARG A 67 -5.96 16.25 -18.73
C ARG A 67 -7.47 16.28 -18.49
N ARG A 68 -7.91 16.66 -17.28
CA ARG A 68 -9.35 16.86 -16.98
C ARG A 68 -9.93 18.01 -17.81
N ARG A 69 -9.25 19.15 -17.86
CA ARG A 69 -9.70 20.32 -18.64
C ARG A 69 -9.80 20.01 -20.13
N VAL A 70 -8.80 19.32 -20.70
CA VAL A 70 -8.82 18.88 -22.10
C VAL A 70 -9.98 17.92 -22.36
N ARG A 71 -10.26 17.00 -21.42
CA ARG A 71 -11.42 16.10 -21.53
C ARG A 71 -12.74 16.86 -21.51
N THR A 72 -12.88 17.84 -20.62
CA THR A 72 -14.06 18.72 -20.58
C THR A 72 -14.19 19.53 -21.86
N LEU A 73 -13.09 20.05 -22.39
CA LEU A 73 -13.10 20.80 -23.65
C LEU A 73 -13.59 19.93 -24.80
N LYS A 74 -13.14 18.68 -24.90
CA LYS A 74 -13.65 17.72 -25.89
C LYS A 74 -15.15 17.47 -25.75
N SER A 75 -15.68 17.36 -24.53
CA SER A 75 -17.14 17.19 -24.35
C SER A 75 -17.98 18.40 -24.73
N LEU A 76 -17.39 19.59 -24.83
CA LEU A 76 -18.10 20.84 -25.15
C LEU A 76 -18.02 21.21 -26.64
N VAL A 77 -16.96 20.78 -27.33
CA VAL A 77 -16.69 21.17 -28.71
C VAL A 77 -17.19 20.07 -29.65
N PRO A 78 -18.01 20.39 -30.66
CA PRO A 78 -18.48 19.41 -31.62
C PRO A 78 -17.31 18.79 -32.41
N ASN A 79 -17.45 17.53 -32.80
CA ASN A 79 -16.48 16.79 -33.64
C ASN A 79 -15.04 16.71 -33.09
N SER A 80 -14.87 16.74 -31.77
CA SER A 80 -13.55 16.93 -31.15
C SER A 80 -12.88 15.68 -30.58
N ASP A 81 -13.57 14.53 -30.60
CA ASP A 81 -13.08 13.28 -30.00
C ASP A 81 -11.80 12.77 -30.67
N SER A 82 -11.73 12.82 -31.99
CA SER A 82 -10.59 12.38 -32.81
C SER A 82 -9.49 13.42 -32.96
N LEU A 83 -9.69 14.66 -32.48
CA LEU A 83 -8.73 15.74 -32.65
C LEU A 83 -7.56 15.66 -31.66
N GLY A 84 -6.36 15.97 -32.16
CA GLY A 84 -5.19 16.30 -31.35
C GLY A 84 -5.36 17.64 -30.63
N LEU A 85 -4.41 18.01 -29.77
CA LEU A 85 -4.52 19.25 -28.96
C LEU A 85 -4.62 20.52 -29.81
N ASP A 86 -3.79 20.65 -30.84
CA ASP A 86 -3.78 21.84 -31.70
C ASP A 86 -5.09 21.99 -32.48
N GLY A 87 -5.55 20.89 -33.10
CA GLY A 87 -6.85 20.84 -33.76
C GLY A 87 -8.02 21.14 -32.81
N LEU A 88 -7.97 20.61 -31.59
CA LEU A 88 -8.97 20.88 -30.55
C LEU A 88 -9.04 22.38 -30.23
N PHE A 89 -7.91 23.06 -30.05
CA PHE A 89 -7.90 24.49 -29.76
C PHE A 89 -8.36 25.34 -30.95
N ARG A 90 -7.96 24.99 -32.18
CA ARG A 90 -8.41 25.68 -33.39
C ARG A 90 -9.92 25.55 -33.59
N GLU A 91 -10.46 24.35 -33.42
CA GLU A 91 -11.91 24.11 -33.53
C GLU A 91 -12.67 24.82 -32.41
N THR A 92 -12.11 24.81 -31.19
CA THR A 92 -12.67 25.56 -30.06
C THR A 92 -12.78 27.05 -30.38
N ALA A 93 -11.72 27.66 -30.91
CA ALA A 93 -11.71 29.09 -31.24
C ALA A 93 -12.77 29.42 -32.31
N SER A 94 -12.87 28.57 -33.33
CA SER A 94 -13.87 28.70 -34.39
C SER A 94 -15.30 28.56 -33.82
N TYR A 95 -15.51 27.59 -32.93
CA TYR A 95 -16.80 27.34 -32.31
C TYR A 95 -17.22 28.49 -31.39
N ILE A 96 -16.32 29.05 -30.58
CA ILE A 96 -16.58 30.24 -29.75
C ILE A 96 -17.06 31.40 -30.64
N LEU A 97 -16.39 31.67 -31.76
CA LEU A 97 -16.77 32.75 -32.66
C LEU A 97 -18.17 32.52 -33.28
N SER A 98 -18.47 31.27 -33.66
CA SER A 98 -19.79 30.91 -34.19
C SER A 98 -20.90 31.11 -33.14
N LEU A 99 -20.65 30.74 -31.88
CA LEU A 99 -21.60 30.92 -30.79
C LEU A 99 -21.83 32.41 -30.50
N GLN A 100 -20.76 33.21 -30.47
CA GLN A 100 -20.86 34.65 -30.29
C GLN A 100 -21.71 35.29 -31.39
N THR A 101 -21.49 34.89 -32.64
CA THR A 101 -22.27 35.40 -33.79
C THR A 101 -23.73 35.00 -33.69
N ARG A 102 -24.01 33.74 -33.32
CA ARG A 102 -25.38 33.24 -33.11
C ARG A 102 -26.11 34.02 -32.02
N VAL A 103 -25.46 34.25 -30.88
CA VAL A 103 -26.03 35.04 -29.78
C VAL A 103 -26.33 36.46 -30.22
N LYS A 104 -25.41 37.12 -30.95
CA LYS A 104 -25.64 38.47 -31.49
C LYS A 104 -26.86 38.52 -32.42
N VAL A 105 -26.98 37.56 -33.34
CA VAL A 105 -28.13 37.47 -34.25
C VAL A 105 -29.43 37.27 -33.46
N MET A 106 -29.44 36.37 -32.48
CA MET A 106 -30.62 36.16 -31.61
C MET A 106 -30.99 37.42 -30.83
N GLN A 107 -30.00 38.17 -30.33
CA GLN A 107 -30.24 39.44 -29.64
C GLN A 107 -30.85 40.49 -30.57
N VAL A 108 -30.37 40.60 -31.82
CA VAL A 108 -30.94 41.51 -32.82
C VAL A 108 -32.36 41.08 -33.17
N MET A 109 -32.58 39.78 -33.41
CA MET A 109 -33.91 39.24 -33.72
C MET A 109 -34.89 39.51 -32.57
N VAL A 110 -34.47 39.29 -31.32
CA VAL A 110 -35.29 39.63 -30.15
C VAL A 110 -35.61 41.12 -30.14
N LYS A 111 -34.62 42.01 -30.28
CA LYS A 111 -34.86 43.47 -30.30
C LYS A 111 -35.84 43.92 -31.40
N VAL A 112 -35.75 43.31 -32.58
CA VAL A 112 -36.65 43.60 -33.70
C VAL A 112 -38.06 43.07 -33.41
N LEU A 113 -38.19 41.86 -32.85
CA LEU A 113 -39.48 41.21 -32.59
C LEU A 113 -40.18 41.72 -31.33
N THR A 114 -39.44 42.13 -30.31
CA THR A 114 -40.00 42.69 -29.07
C THR A 114 -40.42 44.15 -29.22
N GLY A 115 -40.27 44.72 -30.41
CA GLY A 115 -40.58 46.11 -30.65
C GLY A 115 -39.59 47.03 -29.96
N SER A 116 -39.19 48.07 -30.68
CA SER A 116 -39.05 49.39 -30.09
C SER A 116 -40.39 49.82 -29.47
N ASP A 117 -40.78 49.20 -28.35
CA ASP A 117 -41.94 49.59 -27.51
C ASP A 117 -41.60 50.85 -26.66
N GLU A 118 -40.68 51.68 -27.16
CA GLU A 118 -40.31 52.98 -26.58
C GLU A 118 -40.10 53.99 -27.73
N GLU A 119 -41.19 54.35 -28.41
CA GLU A 119 -41.42 55.70 -28.96
C GLU A 119 -42.91 55.96 -29.14
#